data_AF-A0A016ULM2-F1
#
_entry.id   AF-A0A016ULM2-F1
#
_cell.length_a   1.000
_cell.length_b   1.000
_cell.length_c   1.000
_cell.angle_alpha   90.00
_cell.angle_beta   90.00
_cell.angle_gamma   90.00
#
_symmetry.space_group_name_H-M   'P 1'
#
loop_
_entity.id
_entity.type
_entity.pdbx_description
1 polymer ?
#
loop_
_entity_poly.entity_id
_entity_poly.type
_entity_poly.pdbx_seq_one_letter_code
_entity_poly.pdbx_strand_id
1 'polypeptide(L)'
;MSPEALAEYKQKKKEAKREVARAKSAAMDELYEKLDSSQADKHVFRLARARHKASLDLSEVRAVKDEEGKVLRDPVAVKQRWRAFFSQLLNEEFLRKERVLTPPTAGPVQPWNIEEVRKVVKKMKVGKATGPDGVPVEVWKSLGEPGLQWLTKFLNNIARSARIPKTWRDSIKSPDLQK
;
A
#
# COMPACT_ATOMS: atom_id res chain seq x y z
N MET A 1 -23.33 -0.41 32.62
CA MET A 1 -22.93 1.00 32.81
C MET A 1 -24.17 1.79 33.17
N SER A 2 -24.15 2.59 34.24
CA SER A 2 -25.26 3.47 34.59
C SER A 2 -25.42 4.58 33.54
N PRO A 3 -26.65 5.03 33.20
CA PRO A 3 -26.89 6.19 32.34
C PRO A 3 -26.14 7.45 32.78
N GLU A 4 -25.94 7.59 34.10
CA GLU A 4 -25.24 8.70 34.74
C GLU A 4 -23.73 8.70 34.41
N ALA A 5 -23.08 7.53 34.51
CA ALA A 5 -21.67 7.37 34.15
C ALA A 5 -21.40 7.66 32.65
N LEU A 6 -22.36 7.35 31.78
CA LEU A 6 -22.26 7.68 30.35
C LEU A 6 -22.40 9.19 30.09
N ALA A 7 -23.25 9.87 30.83
CA ALA A 7 -23.42 11.32 30.74
C ALA A 7 -22.16 12.06 31.23
N GLU A 8 -21.59 11.62 32.35
CA GLU A 8 -20.34 12.17 32.90
C GLU A 8 -19.17 11.99 31.92
N TYR A 9 -19.00 10.79 31.35
CA TYR A 9 -17.99 10.54 30.32
C TYR A 9 -18.14 11.47 29.10
N LYS A 10 -19.38 11.68 28.62
CA LYS A 10 -19.65 12.57 27.48
C LYS A 10 -19.28 14.02 27.82
N GLN A 11 -19.56 14.47 29.04
CA GLN A 11 -19.23 15.80 29.51
C GLN A 11 -17.71 16.00 29.60
N LYS A 12 -16.98 15.08 30.25
CA LYS A 12 -15.52 15.11 30.31
C LYS A 12 -14.86 15.07 28.94
N LYS A 13 -15.39 14.26 28.01
CA LYS A 13 -14.92 14.22 26.61
C LYS A 13 -15.14 15.54 25.89
N LYS A 14 -16.26 16.22 26.14
CA LYS A 14 -16.56 17.55 25.57
C LYS A 14 -15.62 18.61 26.13
N GLU A 15 -15.36 18.60 27.43
CA GLU A 15 -14.41 19.48 28.10
C GLU A 15 -12.99 19.28 27.55
N ALA A 16 -12.51 18.04 27.48
CA ALA A 16 -11.20 17.73 26.90
C ALA A 16 -11.07 18.21 25.44
N LYS A 17 -12.11 18.00 24.62
CA LYS A 17 -12.13 18.51 23.23
C LYS A 17 -12.07 20.03 23.17
N ARG A 18 -12.78 20.73 24.07
CA ARG A 18 -12.74 22.20 24.15
C ARG A 18 -11.36 22.70 24.53
N GLU A 19 -10.70 22.05 25.47
CA GLU A 19 -9.37 22.45 25.91
C GLU A 19 -8.33 22.22 24.81
N VAL A 20 -8.38 21.08 24.12
CA VAL A 20 -7.54 20.82 22.93
C VAL A 20 -7.79 21.84 21.84
N ALA A 21 -9.04 22.24 21.61
CA ALA A 21 -9.38 23.28 20.62
C ALA A 21 -8.79 24.65 21.02
N ARG A 22 -8.89 25.04 22.30
CA ARG A 22 -8.30 26.28 22.81
C ARG A 22 -6.78 26.28 22.67
N ALA A 23 -6.11 25.21 23.09
CA ALA A 23 -4.67 25.08 22.96
C ALA A 23 -4.20 25.13 21.50
N LYS A 24 -4.94 24.48 20.59
CA LYS A 24 -4.66 24.56 19.15
C LYS A 24 -4.83 25.98 18.59
N SER A 25 -5.90 26.68 18.99
CA SER A 25 -6.12 28.07 18.56
C SER A 25 -4.98 28.96 19.04
N ALA A 26 -4.65 28.91 20.34
CA ALA A 26 -3.57 29.72 20.90
C ALA A 26 -2.21 29.46 20.22
N ALA A 27 -1.90 28.21 19.89
CA ALA A 27 -0.68 27.87 19.16
C ALA A 27 -0.69 28.38 17.71
N MET A 28 -1.86 28.46 17.05
CA MET A 28 -1.97 29.06 15.72
C MET A 28 -1.87 30.58 15.79
N ASP A 29 -2.49 31.21 16.78
CA ASP A 29 -2.41 32.66 16.99
C ASP A 29 -0.94 33.08 17.22
N GLU A 30 -0.19 32.37 18.08
CA GLU A 30 1.24 32.61 18.29
C GLU A 30 2.08 32.40 17.01
N LEU A 31 1.67 31.47 16.14
CA LEU A 31 2.31 31.27 14.84
C LEU A 31 2.06 32.47 13.91
N TYR A 32 0.83 32.98 13.86
CA TYR A 32 0.48 34.14 13.04
C TYR A 32 1.21 35.40 13.50
N GLU A 33 1.30 35.65 14.80
CA GLU A 33 2.10 36.76 15.35
C GLU A 33 3.58 36.70 14.92
N LYS A 34 4.17 35.49 14.88
CA LYS A 34 5.55 35.30 14.38
C LYS A 34 5.66 35.56 12.88
N LEU A 35 4.60 35.29 12.12
CA LEU A 35 4.52 35.52 10.68
C LEU A 35 4.25 36.99 10.32
N ASP A 36 3.67 37.77 11.21
CA ASP A 36 3.49 39.22 11.04
C ASP A 36 4.71 40.03 11.51
N SER A 37 5.70 39.37 12.12
CA SER A 37 6.95 40.00 12.56
C SER A 37 7.89 40.33 11.38
N SER A 38 8.87 41.21 11.62
CA SER A 38 9.93 41.51 10.63
C SER A 38 10.83 40.32 10.26
N GLN A 39 10.69 39.19 10.96
CA GLN A 39 11.40 37.93 10.68
C GLN A 39 10.52 36.91 9.96
N ALA A 40 9.32 37.30 9.49
CA ALA A 40 8.34 36.46 8.81
C ALA A 40 8.96 35.45 7.83
N ASP A 41 9.78 35.94 6.90
CA ASP A 41 10.42 35.12 5.87
C ASP A 41 11.26 33.98 6.44
N LYS A 42 12.01 34.24 7.54
CA LYS A 42 12.81 33.21 8.21
C LYS A 42 11.94 32.18 8.93
N HIS A 43 10.78 32.60 9.44
CA HIS A 43 9.81 31.70 10.07
C HIS A 43 9.13 30.80 9.03
N VAL A 44 8.68 31.38 7.91
CA VAL A 44 8.10 30.64 6.76
C VAL A 44 9.12 29.64 6.21
N PHE A 45 10.37 30.07 5.99
CA PHE A 45 11.41 29.19 5.45
C PHE A 45 11.70 28.00 6.38
N ARG A 46 11.75 28.22 7.70
CA ARG A 46 11.90 27.14 8.69
C ARG A 46 10.72 26.18 8.68
N LEU A 47 9.49 26.69 8.62
CA LEU A 47 8.28 25.87 8.58
C LEU A 47 8.23 25.02 7.31
N ALA A 48 8.54 25.60 6.16
CA ALA A 48 8.63 24.92 4.87
C ALA A 48 9.69 23.81 4.91
N ARG A 49 10.89 24.09 5.46
CA ARG A 49 11.97 23.10 5.59
C ARG A 49 11.60 21.95 6.53
N ALA A 50 10.96 22.25 7.66
CA ALA A 50 10.49 21.23 8.60
C ALA A 50 9.42 20.33 7.98
N ARG A 51 8.45 20.91 7.26
CA ARG A 51 7.42 20.17 6.53
C ARG A 51 8.02 19.30 5.43
N HIS A 52 8.96 19.83 4.65
CA HIS A 52 9.66 19.08 3.62
C HIS A 52 10.41 17.88 4.22
N LYS A 53 11.16 18.09 5.30
CA LYS A 53 11.87 17.01 6.01
C LYS A 53 10.91 15.93 6.54
N ALA A 54 9.76 16.32 7.09
CA ALA A 54 8.75 15.38 7.58
C ALA A 54 8.04 14.59 6.44
N SER A 55 8.06 15.11 5.22
CA SER A 55 7.47 14.44 4.05
C SER A 55 8.39 13.43 3.36
N LEU A 56 9.67 13.38 3.74
CA LEU A 56 10.63 12.42 3.19
C LEU A 56 10.54 11.10 3.97
N ASP A 57 10.02 10.05 3.32
CA ASP A 57 9.94 8.67 3.88
C ASP A 57 11.33 8.10 4.25
N LEU A 58 12.39 8.59 3.61
CA LEU A 58 13.78 8.25 3.91
C LEU A 58 14.54 9.54 4.19
N SER A 59 14.62 9.92 5.46
CA SER A 59 15.25 11.19 5.87
C SER A 59 16.74 11.30 5.50
N GLU A 60 17.41 10.17 5.26
CA GLU A 60 18.61 9.92 4.46
C GLU A 60 19.07 8.51 4.87
N VAL A 61 19.19 7.55 3.95
CA VAL A 61 19.97 6.33 4.25
C VAL A 61 21.44 6.73 4.24
N ARG A 62 21.90 7.37 5.33
CA ARG A 62 23.28 7.85 5.48
C ARG A 62 24.27 6.73 5.70
N ALA A 63 23.80 5.50 5.88
CA ALA A 63 24.64 4.40 6.32
C ALA A 63 24.12 3.06 5.81
N VAL A 64 24.98 2.28 5.14
CA VAL A 64 24.72 0.89 4.77
C VAL A 64 25.93 0.05 5.19
N LYS A 65 25.72 -1.17 5.68
CA LYS A 65 26.83 -2.08 5.97
C LYS A 65 27.32 -2.77 4.70
N ASP A 66 28.63 -2.86 4.54
CA ASP A 66 29.25 -3.74 3.55
C ASP A 66 29.15 -5.22 3.97
N GLU A 67 29.72 -6.11 3.15
CA GLU A 67 29.69 -7.56 3.37
C GLU A 67 30.45 -7.96 4.64
N GLU A 68 31.48 -7.18 4.98
CA GLU A 68 32.35 -7.34 6.13
C GLU A 68 31.76 -6.72 7.41
N GLY A 69 30.55 -6.14 7.31
CA GLY A 69 29.81 -5.55 8.43
C GLY A 69 30.24 -4.12 8.80
N LYS A 70 31.13 -3.50 8.04
CA LYS A 70 31.58 -2.12 8.22
C LYS A 70 30.57 -1.14 7.63
N VAL A 71 30.35 -0.04 8.36
CA VAL A 71 29.34 0.96 8.00
C VAL A 71 29.89 1.96 6.98
N LEU A 72 29.34 1.95 5.77
CA LEU A 72 29.60 2.92 4.71
C LEU A 72 28.71 4.14 4.88
N ARG A 73 29.30 5.33 4.86
CA ARG A 73 28.57 6.61 4.95
C ARG A 73 28.72 7.52 3.73
N ASP A 74 29.64 7.18 2.84
CA ASP A 74 29.85 7.90 1.60
C ASP A 74 28.69 7.62 0.62
N PRO A 75 28.02 8.64 0.06
CA PRO A 75 26.87 8.44 -0.83
C PRO A 75 27.16 7.60 -2.07
N VAL A 76 28.37 7.71 -2.64
CA VAL A 76 28.76 6.94 -3.82
C VAL A 76 28.95 5.47 -3.44
N ALA A 77 29.66 5.21 -2.34
CA ALA A 77 29.86 3.87 -1.80
C ALA A 77 28.53 3.20 -1.39
N VAL A 78 27.61 3.94 -0.76
CA VAL A 78 26.27 3.45 -0.40
C VAL A 78 25.47 3.05 -1.65
N LYS A 79 25.49 3.88 -2.70
CA LYS A 79 24.81 3.57 -3.97
C LYS A 79 25.41 2.34 -4.65
N GLN A 80 26.74 2.22 -4.65
CA GLN A 80 27.43 1.06 -5.20
C GLN A 80 27.11 -0.22 -4.41
N ARG A 81 27.08 -0.14 -3.07
CA ARG A 81 26.70 -1.26 -2.20
C ARG A 81 25.27 -1.73 -2.48
N TRP A 82 24.32 -0.80 -2.60
CA TRP A 82 22.95 -1.13 -3.00
C TRP A 82 22.88 -1.80 -4.38
N ARG A 83 23.63 -1.28 -5.36
CA ARG A 83 23.70 -1.87 -6.70
C ARG A 83 24.23 -3.30 -6.64
N ALA A 84 25.33 -3.55 -5.93
CA ALA A 84 25.91 -4.87 -5.79
C ALA A 84 24.93 -5.84 -5.11
N PHE A 85 24.36 -5.44 -3.97
CA PHE A 85 23.39 -6.25 -3.21
C PHE A 85 22.19 -6.68 -4.06
N PHE A 86 21.54 -5.73 -4.76
CA PHE A 86 20.40 -6.07 -5.61
C PHE A 86 20.80 -6.84 -6.86
N SER A 87 22.01 -6.60 -7.41
CA SER A 87 22.49 -7.38 -8.55
C SER A 87 22.72 -8.84 -8.16
N GLN A 88 23.24 -9.10 -6.97
CA GLN A 88 23.33 -10.46 -6.46
C GLN A 88 21.93 -11.03 -6.22
N LEU A 89 21.11 -10.36 -5.40
CA LEU A 89 19.79 -10.85 -5.00
C LEU A 89 18.85 -11.16 -6.18
N LEU A 90 18.88 -10.34 -7.24
CA LEU A 90 17.95 -10.46 -8.36
C LEU A 90 18.47 -11.35 -9.51
N ASN A 91 19.78 -11.55 -9.60
CA ASN A 91 20.39 -12.37 -10.66
C ASN A 91 20.90 -13.72 -10.13
N GLU A 92 20.82 -13.98 -8.83
CA GLU A 92 21.05 -15.29 -8.27
C GLU A 92 19.97 -16.25 -8.79
N GLU A 93 20.36 -17.05 -9.79
CA GLU A 93 19.51 -18.10 -10.33
C GLU A 93 19.38 -19.20 -9.29
N PHE A 94 18.32 -19.14 -8.49
CA PHE A 94 17.88 -20.33 -7.78
C PHE A 94 17.69 -21.44 -8.81
N LEU A 95 18.27 -22.62 -8.57
CA LEU A 95 17.98 -23.83 -9.31
C LEU A 95 16.46 -24.00 -9.32
N ARG A 96 15.82 -23.52 -10.38
CA ARG A 96 14.38 -23.66 -10.54
C ARG A 96 14.21 -25.15 -10.67
N LYS A 97 13.51 -25.78 -9.72
CA LYS A 97 13.08 -27.16 -9.88
C LYS A 97 12.53 -27.27 -11.28
N GLU A 98 13.15 -28.12 -12.08
CA GLU A 98 12.76 -28.32 -13.46
C GLU A 98 11.25 -28.56 -13.43
N ARG A 99 10.52 -27.67 -14.11
CA ARG A 99 9.07 -27.72 -14.06
C ARG A 99 8.71 -29.00 -14.79
N VAL A 100 8.45 -30.06 -14.04
CA VAL A 100 8.01 -31.34 -14.59
C VAL A 100 6.81 -31.01 -15.46
N LEU A 101 7.01 -31.05 -16.77
CA LEU A 101 5.94 -30.87 -17.74
C LEU A 101 5.11 -32.13 -17.63
N THR A 102 4.14 -32.11 -16.72
CA THR A 102 3.11 -33.14 -16.71
C THR A 102 2.44 -33.08 -18.08
N PRO A 103 2.22 -34.23 -18.76
CA PRO A 103 1.47 -34.24 -20.01
C PRO A 103 0.17 -33.46 -19.81
N PRO A 104 -0.23 -32.62 -20.78
CA PRO A 104 -1.47 -31.87 -20.69
C PRO A 104 -2.60 -32.82 -20.32
N THR A 105 -3.35 -32.51 -19.27
CA THR A 105 -4.53 -33.30 -18.90
C THR A 105 -5.44 -33.35 -20.14
N ALA A 106 -5.54 -34.52 -20.76
CA ALA A 106 -6.31 -34.69 -21.97
C ALA A 106 -7.79 -34.51 -21.64
N GLY A 107 -8.39 -33.44 -22.15
CA GLY A 107 -9.82 -33.18 -22.00
C GLY A 107 -10.19 -31.72 -22.20
N PRO A 108 -11.44 -31.42 -22.57
CA PRO A 108 -11.94 -30.05 -22.59
C PRO A 108 -11.86 -29.45 -21.17
N VAL A 109 -11.42 -28.19 -21.08
CA VAL A 109 -11.46 -27.42 -19.83
C VAL A 109 -12.92 -27.33 -19.40
N GLN A 110 -13.24 -27.92 -18.24
CA GLN A 110 -14.58 -27.83 -17.68
C GLN A 110 -14.90 -26.37 -17.35
N PRO A 111 -16.08 -25.86 -17.73
CA PRO A 111 -16.48 -24.51 -17.39
C PRO A 111 -16.66 -24.38 -15.88
N TRP A 112 -16.22 -23.25 -15.33
CA TRP A 112 -16.45 -22.90 -13.93
C TRP A 112 -17.92 -22.69 -13.65
N ASN A 113 -18.36 -23.18 -12.50
CA ASN A 113 -19.72 -22.98 -12.01
C ASN A 113 -19.83 -21.70 -11.15
N ILE A 114 -21.03 -21.11 -11.09
CA ILE A 114 -21.31 -19.91 -10.29
C ILE A 114 -21.07 -20.17 -8.80
N GLU A 115 -21.42 -21.35 -8.27
CA GLU A 115 -21.15 -21.71 -6.87
C GLU A 115 -19.64 -21.69 -6.53
N GLU A 116 -18.80 -22.14 -7.47
CA GLU A 116 -17.34 -22.16 -7.29
C GLU A 116 -16.80 -20.74 -7.22
N VAL A 117 -17.21 -19.90 -8.17
CA VAL A 117 -16.83 -18.48 -8.22
C VAL A 117 -17.32 -17.76 -6.96
N ARG A 118 -18.56 -18.01 -6.52
CA ARG A 118 -19.13 -17.48 -5.27
C ARG A 118 -18.27 -17.84 -4.07
N LYS A 119 -17.85 -19.11 -3.96
CA LYS A 119 -17.02 -19.59 -2.84
C LYS A 119 -15.65 -18.91 -2.83
N VAL A 120 -15.06 -18.67 -4.00
CA VAL A 120 -13.77 -17.98 -4.14
C VAL A 120 -13.92 -16.51 -3.77
N VAL A 121 -14.87 -15.79 -4.36
CA VAL A 121 -15.12 -14.36 -4.08
C VAL A 121 -15.37 -14.12 -2.59
N LYS A 122 -16.11 -15.01 -1.92
CA LYS A 122 -16.34 -14.94 -0.46
C LYS A 122 -15.04 -15.02 0.35
N LYS A 123 -14.08 -15.85 -0.08
CA LYS A 123 -12.77 -16.04 0.57
C LYS A 123 -11.78 -14.90 0.33
N MET A 124 -11.97 -14.09 -0.71
CA MET A 124 -11.03 -13.01 -1.03
C MET A 124 -11.01 -11.94 0.07
N LYS A 125 -9.83 -11.41 0.41
CA LYS A 125 -9.66 -10.39 1.46
C LYS A 125 -9.98 -9.00 0.92
N VAL A 126 -10.78 -8.26 1.67
CA VAL A 126 -11.13 -6.84 1.44
C VAL A 126 -9.92 -5.95 1.77
N GLY A 127 -9.80 -4.79 1.14
CA GLY A 127 -8.73 -3.81 1.39
C GLY A 127 -7.39 -4.20 0.78
N LYS A 128 -7.41 -5.04 -0.27
CA LYS A 128 -6.22 -5.34 -1.06
C LYS A 128 -6.03 -4.33 -2.17
N ALA A 129 -4.77 -4.05 -2.51
CA ALA A 129 -4.43 -3.22 -3.66
C ALA A 129 -5.08 -3.80 -4.91
N THR A 130 -5.64 -2.92 -5.71
CA THR A 130 -6.31 -3.28 -6.95
C THR A 130 -5.30 -3.68 -8.01
N GLY A 131 -5.65 -4.66 -8.85
CA GLY A 131 -4.81 -5.07 -9.96
C GLY A 131 -4.73 -3.99 -11.06
N PRO A 132 -3.99 -4.24 -12.15
CA PRO A 132 -3.92 -3.35 -13.32
C PRO A 132 -5.28 -3.08 -13.98
N ASP A 133 -6.29 -3.89 -13.66
CA ASP A 133 -7.67 -3.73 -14.11
C ASP A 133 -8.44 -2.65 -13.35
N GLY A 134 -7.93 -2.15 -12.22
CA GLY A 134 -8.57 -1.09 -11.46
C GLY A 134 -9.89 -1.52 -10.78
N VAL A 135 -10.20 -2.82 -10.72
CA VAL A 135 -11.43 -3.32 -10.10
C VAL A 135 -11.18 -3.89 -8.69
N PRO A 136 -11.64 -3.20 -7.62
CA PRO A 136 -11.55 -3.71 -6.26
C PRO A 136 -12.35 -5.00 -6.06
N VAL A 137 -11.94 -5.83 -5.10
CA VAL A 137 -12.68 -7.05 -4.74
C VAL A 137 -14.06 -6.73 -4.14
N GLU A 138 -14.19 -5.56 -3.52
CA GLU A 138 -15.40 -5.01 -2.95
C GLU A 138 -16.50 -4.93 -4.00
N VAL A 139 -16.16 -4.57 -5.25
CA VAL A 139 -17.11 -4.51 -6.36
C VAL A 139 -17.76 -5.87 -6.58
N TRP A 140 -16.96 -6.94 -6.64
CA TRP A 140 -17.47 -8.31 -6.83
C TRP A 140 -18.31 -8.81 -5.65
N LYS A 141 -17.99 -8.38 -4.43
CA LYS A 141 -18.77 -8.72 -3.23
C LYS A 141 -20.09 -7.95 -3.14
N SER A 142 -20.13 -6.72 -3.64
CA SER A 142 -21.30 -5.84 -3.60
C SER A 142 -22.29 -6.06 -4.74
N LEU A 143 -21.82 -6.48 -5.92
CA LEU A 143 -22.66 -6.69 -7.11
C LEU A 143 -23.62 -7.88 -7.00
N GLY A 144 -23.46 -8.76 -6.01
CA GLY A 144 -24.34 -9.90 -5.80
C GLY A 144 -24.41 -10.86 -6.99
N GLU A 145 -25.57 -11.48 -7.19
CA GLU A 145 -25.76 -12.54 -8.20
C GLU A 145 -25.49 -12.07 -9.65
N PRO A 146 -25.93 -10.88 -10.10
CA PRO A 146 -25.60 -10.39 -11.45
C PRO A 146 -24.09 -10.25 -11.68
N GLY A 147 -23.34 -9.78 -10.67
CA GLY A 147 -21.89 -9.68 -10.74
C GLY A 147 -21.20 -11.04 -10.84
N LEU A 148 -21.67 -12.02 -10.06
CA LEU A 148 -21.16 -13.39 -10.11
C LEU A 148 -21.44 -14.04 -11.47
N GLN A 149 -22.64 -13.89 -12.02
CA GLN A 149 -22.99 -14.41 -13.35
C GLN A 149 -22.11 -13.83 -14.44
N TRP A 150 -21.87 -12.51 -14.40
CA TRP A 150 -20.99 -11.85 -15.34
C TRP A 150 -19.56 -12.36 -15.21
N LEU A 151 -19.03 -12.47 -13.99
CA LEU A 151 -17.66 -12.92 -13.72
C LEU A 151 -17.45 -14.37 -14.17
N THR A 152 -18.39 -15.26 -13.89
CA THR A 152 -18.33 -16.66 -14.34
C THR A 152 -18.32 -16.76 -15.87
N LYS A 153 -19.19 -15.99 -16.56
CA LYS A 153 -19.19 -15.93 -18.04
C LYS A 153 -17.87 -15.41 -18.59
N PHE A 154 -17.33 -14.35 -17.98
CA PHE A 154 -16.07 -13.75 -18.37
C PHE A 154 -14.89 -14.73 -18.24
N LEU A 155 -14.76 -15.38 -17.08
CA LEU A 155 -13.71 -16.38 -16.85
C LEU A 155 -13.82 -17.53 -17.84
N ASN A 156 -15.01 -18.12 -17.99
CA ASN A 156 -15.26 -19.20 -18.95
C ASN A 156 -14.91 -18.80 -20.40
N ASN A 157 -15.16 -17.54 -20.77
CA ASN A 157 -14.78 -17.04 -22.09
C ASN A 157 -13.25 -16.95 -22.26
N ILE A 158 -12.51 -16.55 -21.21
CA ILE A 158 -11.03 -16.55 -21.23
C ILE A 158 -10.51 -17.98 -21.39
N ALA A 159 -11.01 -18.95 -20.61
CA ALA A 159 -10.60 -20.35 -20.72
C ALA A 159 -10.83 -20.91 -22.12
N ARG A 160 -12.03 -20.70 -22.67
CA ARG A 160 -12.40 -21.22 -23.99
C ARG A 160 -11.62 -20.56 -25.13
N SER A 161 -11.41 -19.24 -25.04
CA SER A 161 -10.69 -18.50 -26.09
C SER A 161 -9.17 -18.59 -25.98
N ALA A 162 -8.65 -19.06 -24.83
CA ALA A 162 -7.24 -19.01 -24.46
C ALA A 162 -6.60 -17.61 -24.60
N ARG A 163 -7.41 -16.54 -24.58
CA ARG A 163 -6.97 -15.15 -24.73
C ARG A 163 -7.00 -14.43 -23.39
N ILE A 164 -5.83 -14.29 -22.78
CA ILE A 164 -5.65 -13.46 -21.58
C ILE A 164 -5.80 -11.97 -21.95
N PRO A 165 -6.42 -11.12 -21.11
CA PRO A 165 -6.44 -9.66 -21.31
C PRO A 165 -5.03 -9.06 -21.38
N LYS A 166 -4.82 -8.04 -22.23
CA LYS A 166 -3.51 -7.38 -22.36
C LYS A 166 -3.04 -6.77 -21.03
N THR A 167 -3.94 -6.13 -20.29
CA THR A 167 -3.68 -5.51 -18.98
C THR A 167 -3.16 -6.50 -17.93
N TRP A 168 -3.42 -7.80 -18.10
CA TRP A 168 -2.93 -8.85 -17.18
C TRP A 168 -1.58 -9.45 -17.63
N ARG A 169 -1.13 -9.16 -18.85
CA ARG A 169 0.20 -9.56 -19.34
C ARG A 169 1.30 -8.60 -18.85
N ASP A 170 0.92 -7.36 -18.58
CA ASP A 170 1.84 -6.33 -18.12
C ASP A 170 1.98 -6.43 -16.59
N SER A 171 3.01 -7.12 -16.12
CA SER A 171 3.33 -7.16 -14.69
C SER A 171 4.09 -5.89 -14.30
N ILE A 172 3.38 -4.94 -13.68
CA ILE A 172 4.03 -3.84 -12.96
C ILE A 172 4.67 -4.44 -11.71
N LYS A 173 6.01 -4.55 -11.69
CA LYS A 173 6.75 -4.82 -10.46
C LYS A 173 6.69 -3.56 -9.59
N SER A 174 5.64 -3.42 -8.80
CA SER A 174 5.69 -2.50 -7.66
C SER A 174 6.65 -3.10 -6.63
N PRO A 175 7.68 -2.38 -6.18
CA PRO A 175 8.44 -2.81 -5.01
C PRO A 175 7.49 -2.75 -3.82
N ASP A 176 7.10 -3.92 -3.31
CA ASP A 176 6.34 -4.06 -2.07
C ASP A 176 7.20 -3.56 -0.91
N LEU A 177 7.15 -2.26 -0.64
CA LEU A 177 7.57 -1.66 0.63
C LEU A 177 6.49 -1.98 1.66
N GLN A 178 6.53 -3.20 2.21
CA GLN A 178 5.81 -3.47 3.45
C GLN A 178 6.46 -2.67 4.59
N LYS A 179 5.64 -1.84 5.24
CA LYS A 179 5.98 -1.06 6.44
C LYS A 179 6.14 -1.94 7.66
#